data_AF-A0A9D5IDY4-F1
#
_entry.id   AF-A0A9D5IDY4-F1
#
_cell.length_a   1.000
_cell.length_b   1.000
_cell.length_c   1.000
_cell.angle_alpha   90.00
_cell.angle_beta   90.00
_cell.angle_gamma   90.00
#
_symmetry.space_group_name_H-M   'P 1'
#
loop_
_entity.id
_entity.type
_entity.pdbx_description
1 polymer ?
#
loop_
_entity_poly.entity_id
_entity_poly.type
_entity_poly.pdbx_seq_one_letter_code
_entity_poly.pdbx_strand_id
1 'polypeptide(L)'
;MKLFRKPPAPARPPGPPSFGAWLVARFAGEESAAELPFAKLERACGNAGSLICGAVLARPASFGDKVRMDADTLQEAGLVAKRTANGFQASLADRDNVVLSWPWDHLATRVAWRATQRGPVSEEAVGDELLRIGATYAIAHREQLEAARGVWEEVVAGLRPGGEASLTRMGADMLAAYEAETGGGAVAGS
;
A
#
# COMPACT_ATOMS: atom_id res chain seq x y z
N MET A 1 -23.90 -36.49 32.17
CA MET A 1 -23.79 -35.03 31.96
C MET A 1 -23.76 -34.76 30.46
N LYS A 2 -24.80 -34.10 29.91
CA LYS A 2 -24.83 -33.70 28.50
C LYS A 2 -24.05 -32.38 28.36
N LEU A 3 -22.89 -32.45 27.70
CA LEU A 3 -22.11 -31.28 27.28
C LEU A 3 -22.90 -30.53 26.20
N PHE A 4 -23.66 -29.50 26.60
CA PHE A 4 -24.26 -28.58 25.65
C PHE A 4 -23.13 -27.76 25.02
N ARG A 5 -22.70 -28.14 23.81
CA ARG A 5 -21.86 -27.29 22.96
C ARG A 5 -22.66 -26.04 22.62
N LYS A 6 -22.15 -24.89 23.06
CA LYS A 6 -22.63 -23.57 22.63
C LYS A 6 -22.56 -23.52 21.09
N PRO A 7 -23.61 -23.09 20.37
CA PRO A 7 -23.52 -22.91 18.94
C PRO A 7 -22.37 -21.96 18.60
N PRO A 8 -21.61 -22.19 17.51
CA PRO A 8 -20.66 -21.20 17.04
C PRO A 8 -21.39 -19.88 16.83
N ALA A 9 -20.78 -18.78 17.30
CA ALA A 9 -21.34 -17.46 17.09
C ALA A 9 -21.57 -17.25 15.57
N PRO A 10 -22.69 -16.63 15.17
CA PRO A 10 -22.92 -16.31 13.76
C PRO A 10 -21.71 -15.51 13.25
N ALA A 11 -21.18 -15.92 12.09
CA ALA A 11 -20.11 -15.20 11.44
C ALA A 11 -20.54 -13.74 11.28
N ARG A 12 -19.76 -12.82 11.86
CA ARG A 12 -20.00 -11.38 11.70
C ARG A 12 -20.02 -11.10 10.20
N PRO A 13 -21.01 -10.36 9.66
CA PRO A 13 -20.98 -9.99 8.25
C PRO A 13 -19.63 -9.32 7.95
N PRO A 14 -19.04 -9.59 6.76
CA PRO A 14 -17.75 -9.02 6.42
C PRO A 14 -17.83 -7.49 6.55
N GLY A 15 -16.85 -6.92 7.25
CA GLY A 15 -16.73 -5.48 7.35
C GLY A 15 -16.40 -4.86 5.99
N PRO A 16 -16.37 -3.52 5.90
CA PRO A 16 -15.84 -2.87 4.71
C PRO A 16 -14.40 -3.35 4.45
N PRO A 17 -13.97 -3.48 3.18
CA PRO A 17 -12.60 -3.84 2.84
C PRO A 17 -11.63 -2.81 3.41
N SER A 18 -10.38 -3.19 3.69
CA SER A 18 -9.37 -2.20 4.07
C SER A 18 -9.07 -1.22 2.93
N PHE A 19 -8.48 -0.07 3.25
CA PHE A 19 -8.05 0.89 2.24
C PHE A 19 -7.12 0.27 1.18
N GLY A 20 -6.19 -0.60 1.60
CA GLY A 20 -5.31 -1.30 0.68
C GLY A 20 -6.05 -2.26 -0.25
N ALA A 21 -7.00 -3.03 0.30
CA ALA A 21 -7.83 -3.94 -0.49
C ALA A 21 -8.71 -3.18 -1.49
N TRP A 22 -9.30 -2.07 -1.06
CA TRP A 22 -10.12 -1.18 -1.87
C TRP A 22 -9.34 -0.54 -3.04
N LEU A 23 -8.05 -0.22 -2.83
CA LEU A 23 -7.16 0.26 -3.89
C LEU A 23 -6.77 -0.85 -4.86
N VAL A 24 -6.38 -2.02 -4.36
CA VAL A 24 -5.99 -3.16 -5.21
C VAL A 24 -7.13 -3.56 -6.14
N ALA A 25 -8.36 -3.65 -5.63
CA ALA A 25 -9.55 -3.94 -6.44
C ALA A 25 -9.72 -2.94 -7.60
N ARG A 26 -9.51 -1.64 -7.35
CA ARG A 26 -9.62 -0.61 -8.40
C ARG A 26 -8.56 -0.72 -9.48
N PHE A 27 -7.34 -1.09 -9.12
CA PHE A 27 -6.26 -1.26 -10.10
C PHE A 27 -6.26 -2.62 -10.77
N ALA A 28 -6.90 -3.62 -10.18
CA ALA A 28 -7.17 -4.90 -10.82
C ALA A 28 -8.27 -4.79 -11.89
N GLY A 29 -9.22 -3.86 -11.72
CA GLY A 29 -10.28 -3.60 -12.68
C GLY A 29 -11.42 -4.62 -12.54
N GLU A 30 -11.86 -5.19 -13.67
CA GLU A 30 -12.90 -6.23 -13.69
C GLU A 30 -12.34 -7.64 -13.40
N GLU A 31 -11.02 -7.82 -13.49
CA GLU A 31 -10.34 -9.09 -13.20
C GLU A 31 -10.11 -9.23 -11.69
N SER A 32 -10.25 -10.44 -11.13
CA SER A 32 -9.82 -10.66 -9.74
C SER A 32 -8.31 -10.64 -9.63
N ALA A 33 -7.77 -10.11 -8.52
CA ALA A 33 -6.34 -10.16 -8.22
C ALA A 33 -5.77 -11.59 -8.23
N ALA A 34 -6.60 -12.61 -7.93
CA ALA A 34 -6.21 -14.02 -8.01
C ALA A 34 -5.97 -14.51 -9.45
N GLU A 35 -6.56 -13.84 -10.44
CA GLU A 35 -6.51 -14.21 -11.86
C GLU A 35 -5.46 -13.40 -12.63
N LEU A 36 -4.96 -12.31 -12.05
CA LEU A 36 -3.97 -11.45 -12.68
C LEU A 36 -2.62 -12.18 -12.83
N PRO A 37 -2.00 -12.13 -14.02
CA PRO A 37 -0.59 -12.48 -14.18
C PRO A 37 0.28 -11.61 -13.28
N PHE A 38 1.43 -12.14 -12.86
CA PHE A 38 2.36 -11.46 -11.94
C PHE A 38 2.60 -9.98 -12.31
N ALA A 39 2.90 -9.68 -13.58
CA ALA A 39 3.20 -8.31 -14.00
C ALA A 39 2.01 -7.34 -13.88
N LYS A 40 0.76 -7.82 -14.08
CA LYS A 40 -0.44 -7.00 -13.88
C LYS A 40 -0.70 -6.79 -12.38
N LEU A 41 -0.56 -7.86 -11.58
CA LEU A 41 -0.72 -7.77 -10.13
C LEU A 41 0.33 -6.85 -9.51
N GLU A 42 1.60 -6.99 -9.89
CA GLU A 42 2.69 -6.12 -9.45
C GLU A 42 2.40 -4.66 -9.78
N ARG A 43 1.91 -4.36 -10.99
CA ARG A 43 1.51 -3.00 -11.36
C ARG A 43 0.37 -2.47 -10.49
N ALA A 44 -0.67 -3.28 -10.26
CA ALA A 44 -1.79 -2.90 -9.40
C ALA A 44 -1.31 -2.62 -7.97
N CYS A 45 -0.43 -3.47 -7.44
CA CYS A 45 0.21 -3.30 -6.14
C CYS A 45 1.10 -2.04 -6.08
N GLY A 46 1.82 -1.71 -7.16
CA GLY A 46 2.67 -0.51 -7.23
C GLY A 46 1.85 0.77 -7.19
N ASN A 47 0.75 0.80 -7.94
CA ASN A 47 -0.19 1.92 -7.95
C ASN A 47 -0.90 2.06 -6.59
N ALA A 48 -1.35 0.94 -6.00
CA ALA A 48 -1.94 0.96 -4.66
C ALA A 48 -0.93 1.39 -3.59
N GLY A 49 0.29 0.86 -3.65
CA GLY A 49 1.38 1.16 -2.73
C GLY A 49 1.79 2.63 -2.76
N SER A 50 1.87 3.24 -3.94
CA SER A 50 2.20 4.67 -4.07
C SER A 50 1.12 5.55 -3.43
N LEU A 51 -0.16 5.22 -3.63
CA LEU A 51 -1.28 5.94 -3.01
C LEU A 51 -1.37 5.72 -1.49
N ILE A 52 -1.04 4.51 -1.00
CA ILE A 52 -0.92 4.25 0.45
C ILE A 52 0.17 5.16 1.04
N CYS A 53 1.36 5.19 0.44
CA CYS A 53 2.45 6.06 0.89
C CYS A 53 2.03 7.54 0.87
N GLY A 54 1.37 8.00 -0.21
CA GLY A 54 0.84 9.35 -0.31
C GLY A 54 -0.20 9.68 0.77
N ALA A 55 -1.13 8.77 1.02
CA ALA A 55 -2.17 8.93 2.04
C ALA A 55 -1.59 9.00 3.46
N VAL A 56 -0.61 8.15 3.76
CA VAL A 56 0.07 8.14 5.08
C VAL A 56 0.91 9.39 5.28
N LEU A 57 1.56 9.91 4.24
CA LEU A 57 2.25 11.20 4.32
C LEU A 57 1.27 12.34 4.62
N ALA A 58 0.13 12.36 3.93
CA ALA A 58 -0.88 13.40 4.06
C ALA A 58 -1.59 13.37 5.43
N ARG A 59 -1.98 12.18 5.89
CA ARG A 59 -2.83 11.97 7.06
C ARG A 59 -2.30 10.84 7.96
N PRO A 60 -1.09 10.95 8.54
CA PRO A 60 -0.44 9.86 9.29
C PRO A 60 -1.28 9.36 10.47
N ALA A 61 -2.02 10.26 11.14
CA ALA A 61 -2.87 9.91 12.28
C ALA A 61 -4.00 8.93 11.91
N SER A 62 -4.49 8.94 10.66
CA SER A 62 -5.55 8.05 10.18
C SER A 62 -5.09 6.59 10.02
N PHE A 63 -3.80 6.30 10.19
CA PHE A 63 -3.22 4.97 10.03
C PHE A 63 -2.64 4.39 11.32
N GLY A 64 -2.80 5.07 12.48
CA GLY A 64 -2.16 4.67 13.73
C GLY A 64 -2.47 3.22 14.17
N ASP A 65 -3.66 2.70 13.90
CA ASP A 65 -4.08 1.32 14.18
C ASP A 65 -3.67 0.31 13.08
N LYS A 66 -3.31 0.80 11.89
CA LYS A 66 -2.86 0.00 10.74
C LYS A 66 -1.36 -0.22 10.75
N VAL A 67 -0.63 0.72 11.32
CA VAL A 67 0.80 0.64 11.55
C VAL A 67 1.08 -0.46 12.56
N ARG A 68 1.90 -1.44 12.15
CA ARG A 68 2.34 -2.50 13.05
C ARG A 68 3.84 -2.38 13.32
N MET A 69 4.17 -2.35 14.60
CA MET A 69 5.53 -2.25 15.13
C MET A 69 6.07 -3.59 15.62
N ASP A 70 5.50 -4.70 15.13
CA ASP A 70 6.09 -6.02 15.34
C ASP A 70 7.37 -6.19 14.52
N ALA A 71 8.25 -7.08 15.00
CA ALA A 71 9.59 -7.27 14.44
C ALA A 71 9.57 -7.64 12.95
N ASP A 72 8.62 -8.49 12.53
CA ASP A 72 8.51 -8.93 11.14
C ASP A 72 8.11 -7.77 10.22
N THR A 73 7.13 -6.96 10.62
CA THR A 73 6.70 -5.79 9.85
C THR A 73 7.80 -4.73 9.76
N LEU A 74 8.49 -4.46 10.87
CA LEU A 74 9.62 -3.54 10.91
C LEU A 74 10.79 -4.01 10.04
N GLN A 75 11.08 -5.32 10.04
CA GLN A 75 12.09 -5.90 9.19
C GLN A 75 11.75 -5.71 7.70
N GLU A 76 10.51 -5.97 7.29
CA GLU A 76 10.08 -5.76 5.90
C GLU A 76 10.13 -4.28 5.50
N ALA A 77 9.69 -3.36 6.37
CA ALA A 77 9.81 -1.93 6.14
C ALA A 77 11.28 -1.49 5.99
N GLY A 78 12.17 -2.04 6.83
CA GLY A 78 13.61 -1.80 6.75
C GLY A 78 14.25 -2.36 5.46
N LEU A 79 13.75 -3.50 4.95
CA LEU A 79 14.18 -4.03 3.66
C LEU A 79 13.77 -3.13 2.49
N VAL A 80 12.53 -2.59 2.52
CA VAL A 80 12.09 -1.58 1.54
C VAL A 80 13.00 -0.37 1.61
N ALA A 81 13.25 0.18 2.81
CA ALA A 81 14.10 1.35 2.99
C ALA A 81 15.52 1.14 2.47
N LYS A 82 16.13 -0.02 2.78
CA LYS A 82 17.46 -0.38 2.32
C LYS A 82 17.52 -0.51 0.79
N ARG A 83 16.52 -1.16 0.17
CA ARG A 83 16.48 -1.34 -1.29
C ARG A 83 16.30 -0.02 -2.02
N THR A 84 15.42 0.85 -1.52
CA THR A 84 15.26 2.22 -2.01
C THR A 84 16.60 2.95 -1.97
N ALA A 85 17.27 2.99 -0.81
CA ALA A 85 18.56 3.67 -0.67
C ALA A 85 19.62 3.14 -1.65
N ASN A 86 19.73 1.81 -1.77
CA ASN A 86 20.64 1.18 -2.71
C ASN A 86 20.32 1.54 -4.17
N GLY A 87 19.04 1.58 -4.54
CA GLY A 87 18.58 1.97 -5.88
C GLY A 87 18.96 3.42 -6.21
N PHE A 88 18.72 4.34 -5.28
CA PHE A 88 19.16 5.74 -5.44
C PHE A 88 20.68 5.87 -5.51
N GLN A 89 21.44 5.13 -4.68
CA GLN A 89 22.89 5.15 -4.74
C GLN A 89 23.43 4.63 -6.09
N ALA A 90 22.87 3.53 -6.60
CA ALA A 90 23.23 3.00 -7.92
C ALA A 90 22.90 4.01 -9.02
N SER A 91 21.75 4.68 -8.92
CA SER A 91 21.32 5.73 -9.85
C SER A 91 22.30 6.91 -9.89
N LEU A 92 22.88 7.28 -8.74
CA LEU A 92 23.86 8.36 -8.66
C LEU A 92 25.22 7.98 -9.23
N ALA A 93 25.57 6.69 -9.21
CA ALA A 93 26.85 6.17 -9.69
C ALA A 93 26.91 6.06 -11.23
N ASP A 94 25.78 5.84 -11.90
CA ASP A 94 25.69 5.74 -13.37
C ASP A 94 24.48 6.52 -13.88
N ARG A 95 24.63 7.85 -13.98
CA ARG A 95 23.55 8.79 -14.32
C ARG A 95 23.00 8.61 -15.73
N ASP A 96 23.75 7.99 -16.63
CA ASP A 96 23.39 7.85 -18.03
C ASP A 96 22.55 6.58 -18.29
N ASN A 97 22.57 5.60 -17.38
CA ASN A 97 21.85 4.32 -17.51
C ASN A 97 20.90 4.02 -16.34
N VAL A 98 20.45 5.06 -15.63
CA VAL A 98 19.65 4.92 -14.41
C VAL A 98 18.28 4.28 -14.65
N VAL A 99 17.96 3.26 -13.84
CA VAL A 99 16.59 2.84 -13.56
C VAL A 99 16.26 3.23 -12.12
N LEU A 100 15.38 4.21 -11.93
CA LEU A 100 14.86 4.56 -10.61
C LEU A 100 13.84 3.50 -10.17
N SER A 101 14.01 2.97 -8.96
CA SER A 101 13.02 2.10 -8.30
C SER A 101 12.50 2.81 -7.05
N TRP A 102 11.19 2.94 -6.98
CA TRP A 102 10.52 3.63 -5.88
C TRP A 102 10.25 2.67 -4.71
N PRO A 103 10.01 3.19 -3.49
CA PRO A 103 9.64 2.35 -2.35
C PRO A 103 8.42 1.46 -2.62
N TRP A 104 7.42 2.00 -3.33
CA TRP A 104 6.22 1.25 -3.71
C TRP A 104 6.47 0.17 -4.77
N ASP A 105 7.52 0.28 -5.58
CA ASP A 105 7.89 -0.81 -6.50
C ASP A 105 8.43 -2.00 -5.71
N HIS A 106 9.29 -1.76 -4.72
CA HIS A 106 9.81 -2.82 -3.85
C HIS A 106 8.72 -3.47 -3.01
N LEU A 107 7.77 -2.69 -2.50
CA LEU A 107 6.56 -3.19 -1.84
C LEU A 107 5.75 -4.08 -2.78
N ALA A 108 5.48 -3.59 -4.00
CA ALA A 108 4.66 -4.25 -4.98
C ALA A 108 5.24 -5.59 -5.44
N THR A 109 6.50 -5.61 -5.87
CA THR A 109 7.20 -6.83 -6.27
C THR A 109 7.15 -7.86 -5.15
N ARG A 110 7.36 -7.42 -3.90
CA ARG A 110 7.36 -8.31 -2.74
C ARG A 110 6.00 -8.96 -2.52
N VAL A 111 4.94 -8.15 -2.47
CA VAL A 111 3.58 -8.63 -2.19
C VAL A 111 3.06 -9.48 -3.35
N ALA A 112 3.23 -9.03 -4.59
CA ALA A 112 2.83 -9.80 -5.76
C ALA A 112 3.57 -11.15 -5.83
N TRP A 113 4.87 -11.17 -5.54
CA TRP A 113 5.65 -12.41 -5.52
C TRP A 113 5.14 -13.38 -4.44
N ARG A 114 4.90 -12.89 -3.20
CA ARG A 114 4.30 -13.73 -2.15
C ARG A 114 2.94 -14.27 -2.55
N ALA A 115 2.13 -13.45 -3.21
CA ALA A 115 0.81 -13.87 -3.65
C ALA A 115 0.90 -15.06 -4.60
N THR A 116 1.80 -15.00 -5.59
CA THR A 116 2.00 -16.12 -6.54
C THR A 116 2.49 -17.42 -5.89
N GLN A 117 3.12 -17.36 -4.71
CA GLN A 117 3.63 -18.54 -4.01
C GLN A 117 2.59 -19.24 -3.12
N ARG A 118 1.51 -18.55 -2.73
CA ARG A 118 0.59 -19.00 -1.67
C ARG A 118 -0.71 -19.64 -2.17
N GLY A 119 -0.88 -19.81 -3.49
CA GLY A 119 -2.13 -20.29 -4.08
C GLY A 119 -3.09 -19.12 -4.40
N PRO A 120 -4.42 -19.33 -4.48
CA PRO A 120 -5.37 -18.26 -4.75
C PRO A 120 -5.30 -17.20 -3.65
N VAL A 121 -5.08 -15.93 -4.01
CA VAL A 121 -4.96 -14.83 -3.06
C VAL A 121 -6.04 -13.80 -3.34
N SER A 122 -6.81 -13.44 -2.31
CA SER A 122 -7.82 -12.39 -2.40
C SER A 122 -7.19 -10.99 -2.44
N GLU A 123 -7.91 -10.04 -3.03
CA GLU A 123 -7.61 -8.61 -3.00
C GLU A 123 -7.44 -8.12 -1.56
N GLU A 124 -8.22 -8.69 -0.63
CA GLU A 124 -8.13 -8.40 0.79
C GLU A 124 -6.76 -8.78 1.36
N ALA A 125 -6.26 -9.99 1.10
CA ALA A 125 -4.97 -10.42 1.61
C ALA A 125 -3.79 -9.63 1.00
N VAL A 126 -3.83 -9.36 -0.31
CA VAL A 126 -2.83 -8.53 -1.01
C VAL A 126 -2.85 -7.10 -0.47
N GLY A 127 -4.04 -6.52 -0.39
CA GLY A 127 -4.26 -5.15 0.04
C GLY A 127 -3.90 -4.91 1.50
N ASP A 128 -4.24 -5.83 2.39
CA ASP A 128 -3.87 -5.76 3.81
C ASP A 128 -2.37 -5.86 4.02
N GLU A 129 -1.68 -6.73 3.26
CA GLU A 129 -0.23 -6.83 3.33
C GLU A 129 0.44 -5.55 2.81
N LEU A 130 -0.03 -4.99 1.69
CA LEU A 130 0.43 -3.69 1.19
C LEU A 130 0.20 -2.56 2.19
N LEU A 131 -1.00 -2.47 2.75
CA LEU A 131 -1.35 -1.42 3.71
C LEU A 131 -0.47 -1.51 4.96
N ARG A 132 -0.30 -2.72 5.51
CA ARG A 132 0.53 -2.94 6.70
C ARG A 132 1.98 -2.54 6.47
N ILE A 133 2.64 -3.06 5.42
CA ILE A 133 4.06 -2.77 5.19
C ILE A 133 4.24 -1.31 4.73
N GLY A 134 3.38 -0.83 3.83
CA GLY A 134 3.42 0.53 3.29
C GLY A 134 3.22 1.59 4.36
N ALA A 135 2.23 1.42 5.25
CA ALA A 135 2.00 2.35 6.37
C ALA A 135 3.15 2.31 7.38
N THR A 136 3.63 1.12 7.76
CA THR A 136 4.79 1.02 8.67
C THR A 136 6.04 1.65 8.06
N TYR A 137 6.32 1.42 6.77
CA TYR A 137 7.42 2.07 6.06
C TYR A 137 7.28 3.59 6.05
N ALA A 138 6.10 4.09 5.66
CA ALA A 138 5.86 5.53 5.54
C ALA A 138 5.97 6.27 6.89
N ILE A 139 5.69 5.61 8.01
CA ILE A 139 5.87 6.17 9.35
C ILE A 139 7.32 6.00 9.84
N ALA A 140 7.89 4.80 9.77
CA ALA A 140 9.21 4.50 10.32
C ALA A 140 10.37 5.13 9.51
N HIS A 141 10.18 5.33 8.21
CA HIS A 141 11.17 5.86 7.27
C HIS A 141 10.66 7.12 6.55
N ARG A 142 9.92 7.97 7.28
CA ARG A 142 9.21 9.13 6.73
C ARG A 142 10.10 10.06 5.91
N GLU A 143 11.26 10.45 6.44
CA GLU A 143 12.20 11.36 5.75
C GLU A 143 12.66 10.79 4.40
N GLN A 144 12.92 9.48 4.34
CA GLN A 144 13.29 8.82 3.10
C GLN A 144 12.13 8.82 2.09
N LEU A 145 10.91 8.56 2.56
CA LEU A 145 9.73 8.60 1.71
C LEU A 145 9.46 10.03 1.19
N GLU A 146 9.63 11.06 2.02
CA GLU A 146 9.49 12.46 1.61
C GLU A 146 10.50 12.84 0.52
N ALA A 147 11.75 12.38 0.64
CA ALA A 147 12.77 12.55 -0.39
C ALA A 147 12.44 11.80 -1.69
N ALA A 148 12.04 10.52 -1.59
CA ALA A 148 11.67 9.71 -2.75
C ALA A 148 10.45 10.31 -3.48
N ARG A 149 9.45 10.80 -2.73
CA ARG A 149 8.31 11.54 -3.27
C ARG A 149 8.75 12.79 -4.02
N GLY A 150 9.65 13.59 -3.44
CA GLY A 150 10.14 14.82 -4.08
C GLY A 150 10.74 14.53 -5.47
N VAL A 151 11.62 13.52 -5.56
CA VAL A 151 12.20 13.11 -6.86
C VAL A 151 11.13 12.61 -7.82
N TRP A 152 10.15 11.83 -7.35
CA TRP A 152 9.06 11.37 -8.19
C TRP A 152 8.23 12.52 -8.77
N GLU A 153 7.89 13.52 -7.96
CA GLU A 153 7.12 14.69 -8.41
C GLU A 153 7.89 15.51 -9.46
N GLU A 154 9.21 15.68 -9.30
CA GLU A 154 10.08 16.30 -10.29
C GLU A 154 10.09 15.52 -11.62
N VAL A 155 10.24 14.19 -11.55
CA VAL A 155 10.23 13.32 -12.74
C VAL A 155 8.89 13.43 -13.47
N VAL A 156 7.76 13.37 -12.75
CA VAL A 156 6.43 13.44 -13.37
C VAL A 156 6.17 14.83 -13.98
N ALA A 157 6.61 15.90 -13.32
CA ALA A 157 6.49 17.26 -13.84
C ALA A 157 7.26 17.42 -15.17
N GLY A 158 8.43 16.80 -15.29
CA GLY A 158 9.21 16.78 -16.55
C GLY A 158 8.52 15.98 -17.67
N LEU A 159 7.83 14.90 -17.33
CA LEU A 159 7.10 14.07 -18.30
C LEU A 159 5.76 14.69 -18.74
N ARG A 160 5.13 15.50 -17.89
CA ARG A 160 3.83 16.13 -18.16
C ARG A 160 3.90 17.63 -17.85
N PRO A 161 4.49 18.45 -18.74
CA PRO A 161 4.59 19.89 -18.54
C PRO A 161 3.19 20.51 -18.33
N GLY A 162 3.00 21.20 -17.20
CA GLY A 162 1.72 21.82 -16.83
C GLY A 162 0.74 20.92 -16.08
N GLY A 163 1.08 19.64 -15.83
CA GLY A 163 0.32 18.76 -14.96
C GLY A 163 0.76 18.92 -13.50
N GLU A 164 -0.18 19.19 -12.59
CA GLU A 164 0.07 19.10 -11.16
C GLU A 164 -0.01 17.62 -10.74
N ALA A 165 1.14 17.03 -10.39
CA ALA A 165 1.21 15.67 -9.86
C ALA A 165 1.76 15.74 -8.43
N SER A 166 0.89 15.55 -7.44
CA SER A 166 1.31 15.42 -6.05
C SER A 166 0.84 14.08 -5.51
N LEU A 167 1.79 13.21 -5.16
CA LEU A 167 1.47 11.89 -4.63
C LEU A 167 0.74 11.99 -3.29
N THR A 168 1.11 12.97 -2.47
CA THR A 168 0.46 13.28 -1.20
C THR A 168 -1.00 13.65 -1.41
N ARG A 169 -1.30 14.55 -2.35
CA ARG A 169 -2.68 14.96 -2.68
C ARG A 169 -3.49 13.79 -3.25
N MET A 170 -2.93 13.08 -4.23
CA MET A 170 -3.59 11.91 -4.83
C MET A 170 -3.93 10.84 -3.78
N GLY A 171 -3.00 10.55 -2.86
CA GLY A 171 -3.24 9.62 -1.76
C GLY A 171 -4.31 10.10 -0.79
N ALA A 172 -4.31 11.40 -0.43
CA ALA A 172 -5.33 11.99 0.42
C ALA A 172 -6.73 11.94 -0.20
N ASP A 173 -6.83 12.27 -1.49
CA ASP A 173 -8.08 12.25 -2.25
C ASP A 173 -8.66 10.84 -2.33
N MET A 174 -7.80 9.83 -2.57
CA MET A 174 -8.21 8.43 -2.60
C MET A 174 -8.62 7.89 -1.24
N LEU A 175 -7.95 8.32 -0.16
CA LEU A 175 -8.36 7.99 1.21
C LEU A 175 -9.73 8.59 1.53
N ALA A 176 -9.96 9.85 1.17
CA ALA A 176 -11.26 10.50 1.36
C ALA A 176 -12.38 9.80 0.56
N ALA A 177 -12.11 9.39 -0.67
CA ALA A 177 -13.07 8.61 -1.47
C ALA A 177 -13.41 7.27 -0.80
N TYR A 178 -12.41 6.55 -0.30
CA TYR A 178 -12.60 5.31 0.46
C TYR A 178 -13.46 5.54 1.72
N GLU A 179 -13.18 6.58 2.49
CA GLU A 179 -13.93 6.92 3.70
C GLU A 179 -15.39 7.26 3.39
N ALA A 180 -15.64 7.97 2.28
CA ALA A 180 -16.99 8.30 1.82
C ALA A 180 -17.80 7.05 1.40
N GLU A 181 -17.16 6.11 0.70
CA GLU A 181 -17.81 4.87 0.25
C GLU A 181 -18.05 3.86 1.38
N THR A 182 -17.13 3.79 2.35
CA THR A 182 -17.20 2.81 3.45
C THR A 182 -17.88 3.34 4.71
N GLY A 183 -18.37 4.58 4.67
CA GLY A 183 -19.16 5.19 5.74
C GLY A 183 -18.33 5.54 6.99
N GLY A 184 -17.14 6.12 6.78
CA GLY A 184 -16.14 6.42 7.81
C GLY A 184 -16.70 6.87 9.16
N GLY A 185 -16.75 5.92 10.12
CA GLY A 185 -16.57 6.16 11.55
C GLY A 185 -17.41 7.25 12.25
N ALA A 186 -18.71 7.35 12.00
CA ALA A 186 -19.61 7.91 13.01
C ALA A 186 -20.00 6.80 14.00
N VAL A 187 -19.17 6.57 15.02
CA VAL A 187 -19.60 5.80 16.19
C VAL A 187 -20.69 6.63 16.87
N ALA A 188 -21.91 6.14 16.79
CA ALA A 188 -23.04 6.62 17.58
C ALA A 188 -22.64 6.66 19.06
N GLY A 189 -22.56 7.85 19.63
CA GLY A 189 -22.64 8.02 21.08
C GLY A 189 -24.05 7.65 21.53
N SER A 190 -24.15 6.53 22.24
CA SER A 190 -25.28 6.21 23.13
C SER A 190 -24.78 6.26 24.56
#